data_AF-A0A0C1G4U6-F1
#
_entry.id   AF-A0A0C1G4U6-F1
#
_cell.length_a   1.000
_cell.length_b   1.000
_cell.length_c   1.000
_cell.angle_alpha   90.00
_cell.angle_beta   90.00
_cell.angle_gamma   90.00
#
_symmetry.space_group_name_H-M   'P 1'
#
loop_
_entity.id
_entity.type
_entity.pdbx_description
1 polymer ?
#
loop_
_entity_poly.entity_id
_entity_poly.type
_entity_poly.pdbx_seq_one_letter_code
_entity_poly.pdbx_strand_id
1 'polypeptide(L)'
;MKNAVSIFCVSLLSFCGLRATAQGTVAGCLVVGAQRVYIVDGGGSVYDPRYFTDLSANYCSWTPSTGTTCNICSTALNGGGNCPGHNYQAQGVEGVFTMVACPIDDSLLPFMMTLGGLGFYVLRKKSCFIA
;
A
#
# COMPACT_ATOMS: atom_id res chain seq x y z
N MET A 1 11.66 -37.80 11.18
CA MET A 1 12.09 -36.39 11.35
C MET A 1 11.91 -35.54 10.09
N LYS A 2 12.11 -36.07 8.87
CA LYS A 2 11.87 -35.32 7.60
C LYS A 2 10.43 -34.84 7.41
N ASN A 3 9.43 -35.63 7.82
CA ASN A 3 8.03 -35.32 7.56
C ASN A 3 7.48 -34.19 8.44
N ALA A 4 7.91 -34.08 9.71
CA ALA A 4 7.43 -33.03 10.62
C ALA A 4 7.97 -31.65 10.24
N VAL A 5 9.24 -31.56 9.81
CA VAL A 5 9.82 -30.31 9.30
C VAL A 5 9.16 -29.91 7.99
N SER A 6 8.89 -30.88 7.10
CA SER A 6 8.18 -30.63 5.84
C SER A 6 6.75 -30.12 6.07
N ILE A 7 6.00 -30.72 7.01
CA ILE A 7 4.64 -30.27 7.37
C ILE A 7 4.69 -28.86 7.99
N PHE A 8 5.68 -28.60 8.86
CA PHE A 8 5.86 -27.29 9.47
C PHE A 8 6.23 -26.19 8.46
N CYS A 9 7.08 -26.51 7.48
CA CYS A 9 7.40 -25.61 6.36
C CYS A 9 6.20 -25.36 5.45
N VAL A 10 5.39 -26.38 5.17
CA VAL A 10 4.16 -26.22 4.36
C VAL A 10 3.09 -25.41 5.11
N SER A 11 2.96 -25.57 6.44
CA SER A 11 2.06 -24.73 7.24
C SER A 11 2.56 -23.30 7.40
N LEU A 12 3.88 -23.08 7.50
CA LEU A 12 4.48 -21.75 7.45
C LEU A 12 4.24 -21.07 6.10
N LEU A 13 4.40 -21.78 4.98
CA LEU A 13 4.10 -21.24 3.64
C LEU A 13 2.60 -20.93 3.44
N SER A 14 1.72 -21.69 4.10
CA SER A 14 0.27 -21.45 4.06
C SER A 14 -0.19 -20.30 4.96
N PHE A 15 0.55 -19.97 6.04
CA PHE A 15 0.30 -18.82 6.93
C PHE A 15 1.10 -17.56 6.54
N CYS A 16 2.25 -17.69 5.87
CA CYS A 16 3.00 -16.62 5.23
C CYS A 16 2.37 -16.14 3.91
N GLY A 17 1.11 -16.49 3.65
CA GLY A 17 0.22 -15.72 2.77
C GLY A 17 -0.16 -14.38 3.39
N LEU A 18 0.82 -13.69 4.01
CA LEU A 18 0.77 -12.29 4.38
C LEU A 18 0.44 -11.54 3.09
N ARG A 19 -0.84 -11.29 2.90
CA ARG A 19 -1.34 -10.46 1.83
C ARG A 19 -0.97 -9.03 2.19
N ALA A 20 0.32 -8.69 2.04
CA ALA A 20 0.69 -7.36 1.56
C ALA A 20 0.12 -7.28 0.13
N THR A 21 -1.21 -7.16 0.04
CA THR A 21 -1.86 -6.93 -1.24
C THR A 21 -1.47 -5.52 -1.62
N ALA A 22 -0.57 -5.40 -2.60
CA ALA A 22 -0.67 -4.28 -3.52
C ALA A 22 -2.09 -4.36 -4.09
N GLN A 23 -3.00 -3.58 -3.53
CA GLN A 23 -4.42 -3.63 -3.93
C GLN A 23 -4.68 -2.92 -5.25
N GLY A 24 -3.66 -2.25 -5.79
CA GLY A 24 -3.70 -1.72 -7.14
C GLY A 24 -2.64 -0.66 -7.37
N THR A 25 -2.54 -0.27 -8.64
CA THR A 25 -1.85 0.92 -9.11
C THR A 25 -2.89 1.91 -9.58
N VAL A 26 -2.81 3.17 -9.15
CA VAL A 26 -3.60 4.25 -9.71
C VAL A 26 -2.68 5.26 -10.38
N ALA A 27 -2.95 5.61 -11.63
CA ALA A 27 -2.24 6.67 -12.32
C ALA A 27 -2.99 7.99 -12.14
N GLY A 28 -2.24 9.08 -11.94
CA GLY A 28 -2.83 10.41 -11.88
C GLY A 28 -2.00 11.39 -11.05
N CYS A 29 -2.68 12.28 -10.36
CA CYS A 29 -2.09 13.31 -9.51
C CYS A 29 -2.43 13.10 -8.04
N LEU A 30 -1.45 12.74 -7.22
CA LEU A 30 -1.59 12.53 -5.78
C LEU A 30 -1.46 13.85 -5.02
N VAL A 31 -2.50 14.25 -4.30
CA VAL A 31 -2.45 15.32 -3.30
C VAL A 31 -2.39 14.70 -1.91
N VAL A 32 -1.18 14.64 -1.34
CA VAL A 32 -0.92 13.97 -0.05
C VAL A 32 -1.79 14.54 1.07
N GLY A 33 -1.92 15.87 1.15
CA GLY A 33 -2.74 16.53 2.18
C GLY A 33 -4.24 16.24 2.09
N ALA A 34 -4.74 15.88 0.90
CA ALA A 34 -6.14 15.51 0.68
C ALA A 34 -6.36 13.98 0.65
N GLN A 35 -5.29 13.19 0.73
CA GLN A 35 -5.30 11.73 0.60
C GLN A 35 -6.08 11.25 -0.64
N ARG A 36 -5.87 11.90 -1.80
CA ARG A 36 -6.62 11.64 -3.05
C ARG A 36 -5.71 11.59 -4.26
N VAL A 37 -6.04 10.73 -5.21
CA VAL A 37 -5.44 10.70 -6.55
C VAL A 37 -6.47 11.17 -7.57
N TYR A 38 -6.21 12.31 -8.22
CA TYR A 38 -7.04 12.83 -9.30
C TYR A 38 -6.66 12.13 -10.61
N ILE A 39 -7.65 11.69 -11.38
CA ILE A 39 -7.43 10.71 -12.46
C ILE A 39 -7.73 11.25 -13.87
N VAL A 40 -8.38 12.42 -13.98
CA VAL A 40 -8.70 13.04 -15.27
C VAL A 40 -7.78 14.22 -15.50
N ASP A 41 -6.81 14.06 -16.40
CA ASP A 41 -5.93 15.12 -16.90
C ASP A 41 -6.58 15.82 -18.10
N GLY A 42 -6.60 17.15 -18.05
CA GLY A 42 -7.01 18.02 -19.15
C GLY A 42 -5.88 18.35 -20.13
N GLY A 43 -4.64 18.02 -19.75
CA GLY A 43 -3.42 18.29 -20.50
C GLY A 43 -2.49 19.21 -19.73
N GLY A 44 -1.19 18.93 -19.79
CA GLY A 44 -0.16 19.74 -19.12
C GLY A 44 -0.11 19.54 -17.60
N SER A 45 -0.46 18.34 -17.12
CA SER A 45 -0.47 17.99 -15.69
C SER A 45 -1.52 18.80 -14.90
N VAL A 46 -2.70 18.99 -15.50
CA VAL A 46 -3.80 19.78 -14.94
C VAL A 46 -5.04 18.92 -14.80
N TYR A 47 -5.45 18.67 -13.56
CA TYR A 47 -6.46 17.65 -13.25
C TYR A 47 -7.81 18.25 -12.86
N ASP A 48 -8.90 17.61 -13.32
CA ASP A 48 -10.27 17.98 -12.94
C ASP A 48 -10.56 17.57 -11.49
N PRO A 49 -11.08 18.49 -10.66
CA PRO A 49 -11.28 18.23 -9.24
C PRO A 49 -12.41 17.24 -8.93
N ARG A 50 -13.28 16.92 -9.89
CA ARG A 50 -14.45 16.06 -9.67
C ARG A 50 -14.14 14.57 -9.80
N TYR A 51 -13.01 14.23 -10.43
CA TYR A 51 -12.66 12.85 -10.74
C TYR A 51 -11.42 12.46 -9.95
N PHE A 52 -11.65 11.79 -8.82
CA PHE A 52 -10.60 11.32 -7.94
C PHE A 52 -10.93 9.94 -7.38
N THR A 53 -9.86 9.26 -6.95
CA THR A 53 -9.93 8.08 -6.10
C THR A 53 -9.45 8.49 -4.71
N ASP A 54 -10.30 8.32 -3.70
CA ASP A 54 -9.89 8.45 -2.31
C ASP A 54 -8.90 7.35 -1.95
N LEU A 55 -7.81 7.71 -1.26
CA LEU A 55 -6.98 6.74 -0.58
C LEU A 55 -7.77 6.21 0.62
N SER A 56 -7.94 4.89 0.72
CA SER A 56 -8.65 4.33 1.87
C SER A 56 -7.82 4.49 3.16
N ALA A 57 -8.51 4.55 4.30
CA ALA A 57 -7.88 4.76 5.60
C ALA A 57 -6.87 3.66 6.00
N ASN A 58 -6.90 2.50 5.33
CA ASN A 58 -6.11 1.32 5.68
C ASN A 58 -4.81 1.20 4.86
N TYR A 59 -4.22 2.29 4.36
CA TYR A 59 -2.98 2.25 3.58
C TYR A 59 -1.86 3.03 4.31
N CYS A 60 -0.69 2.40 4.56
CA CYS A 60 0.43 3.10 5.24
C CYS A 60 1.47 3.68 4.29
N SER A 61 1.53 3.25 3.03
CA SER A 61 2.51 3.79 2.10
C SER A 61 1.97 3.92 0.68
N TRP A 62 2.45 4.97 0.04
CA TRP A 62 2.22 5.30 -1.36
C TRP A 62 3.56 5.64 -1.98
N THR A 63 3.85 5.01 -3.11
CA THR A 63 5.05 5.27 -3.90
C THR A 63 4.66 5.48 -5.35
N PRO A 64 5.22 6.48 -6.04
CA PRO A 64 6.26 7.42 -5.56
C PRO A 64 5.70 8.57 -4.69
N SER A 65 6.51 9.15 -3.82
CA SER A 65 6.17 10.36 -3.03
C SER A 65 6.77 11.65 -3.59
N THR A 66 7.55 11.53 -4.67
CA THR A 66 8.25 12.62 -5.36
C THR A 66 8.15 12.39 -6.87
N GLY A 67 8.13 13.46 -7.65
CA GLY A 67 7.92 13.38 -9.10
C GLY A 67 7.56 14.72 -9.70
N THR A 68 7.00 14.70 -10.90
CA THR A 68 6.52 15.89 -11.60
C THR A 68 5.37 16.53 -10.83
N THR A 69 5.37 17.85 -10.72
CA THR A 69 4.26 18.57 -10.08
C THR A 69 3.04 18.60 -11.01
N CYS A 70 1.88 18.29 -10.46
CA CYS A 70 0.58 18.45 -11.12
C CYS A 70 -0.29 19.43 -10.34
N ASN A 71 -1.21 20.08 -11.04
CA ASN A 71 -2.11 21.07 -10.47
C ASN A 71 -3.55 20.59 -10.55
N ILE A 72 -4.33 20.85 -9.51
CA ILE A 72 -5.73 20.49 -9.45
C ILE A 72 -6.53 21.78 -9.54
N CYS A 73 -7.46 21.86 -10.47
CA CYS A 73 -8.27 23.06 -10.66
C CYS A 73 -9.25 23.27 -9.49
N SER A 74 -9.59 24.52 -9.19
CA SER A 74 -10.65 24.83 -8.20
C SER A 74 -12.04 24.46 -8.70
N THR A 75 -12.23 24.40 -10.02
CA THR A 75 -13.47 24.03 -10.70
C THR A 75 -13.20 23.06 -11.85
N ALA A 76 -14.25 22.55 -12.47
CA ALA A 76 -14.19 21.70 -13.66
C ALA A 76 -13.27 22.27 -14.74
N LEU A 77 -12.61 21.38 -15.51
CA LEU A 77 -11.84 21.78 -16.68
C LEU A 77 -12.72 22.52 -17.71
N ASN A 78 -12.16 23.51 -18.38
CA ASN A 78 -12.82 24.15 -19.52
C ASN A 78 -12.75 23.26 -20.78
N GLY A 79 -13.42 23.68 -21.86
CA GLY A 79 -13.43 22.93 -23.13
C GLY A 79 -12.06 22.75 -23.79
N GLY A 80 -11.03 23.47 -23.33
CA GLY A 80 -9.64 23.33 -23.76
C GLY A 80 -8.77 22.55 -22.77
N GLY A 81 -9.35 21.86 -21.79
CA GLY A 81 -8.60 21.03 -20.85
C GLY A 81 -7.78 21.80 -19.81
N ASN A 82 -8.10 23.07 -19.58
CA ASN A 82 -7.38 23.93 -18.62
C ASN A 82 -8.26 24.33 -17.44
N CYS A 83 -7.64 24.74 -16.33
CA CYS A 83 -8.37 25.37 -15.23
C CYS A 83 -8.96 26.71 -15.67
N PRO A 84 -10.27 26.94 -15.50
CA PRO A 84 -10.89 28.22 -15.78
C PRO A 84 -10.18 29.36 -15.03
N GLY A 85 -9.61 30.31 -15.76
CA GLY A 85 -8.88 31.45 -15.21
C GLY A 85 -7.57 31.10 -14.49
N HIS A 86 -6.96 29.94 -14.75
CA HIS A 86 -5.74 29.46 -14.08
C HIS A 86 -5.89 29.37 -12.55
N ASN A 87 -7.10 29.05 -12.08
CA ASN A 87 -7.38 28.88 -10.66
C ASN A 87 -7.10 27.45 -10.22
N TYR A 88 -6.06 27.28 -9.40
CA TYR A 88 -5.63 26.02 -8.83
C TYR A 88 -6.00 25.97 -7.35
N GLN A 89 -6.57 24.86 -6.89
CA GLN A 89 -6.88 24.66 -5.47
C GLN A 89 -5.75 23.97 -4.70
N ALA A 90 -5.00 23.11 -5.39
CA ALA A 90 -3.98 22.28 -4.77
C ALA A 90 -2.93 21.88 -5.81
N GLN A 91 -1.77 21.46 -5.32
CA GLN A 91 -0.71 20.85 -6.09
C GLN A 91 -0.41 19.46 -5.54
N GLY A 92 -0.04 18.57 -6.45
CA GLY A 92 0.28 17.19 -6.14
C GLY A 92 1.51 16.71 -6.88
N VAL A 93 1.75 15.41 -6.77
CA VAL A 93 2.77 14.70 -7.53
C VAL A 93 2.06 13.85 -8.59
N GLU A 94 2.55 13.89 -9.81
CA GLU A 94 2.05 13.07 -10.91
C GLU A 94 2.84 11.77 -10.99
N GLY A 95 2.14 10.67 -11.21
CA GLY A 95 2.76 9.37 -11.39
C GLY A 95 1.79 8.21 -11.34
N VAL A 96 2.36 7.01 -11.26
CA VAL A 96 1.63 5.76 -11.02
C VAL A 96 1.88 5.36 -9.57
N PHE A 97 0.85 5.46 -8.75
CA PHE A 97 0.91 5.21 -7.32
C PHE A 97 0.53 3.77 -7.02
N THR A 98 1.45 3.02 -6.43
CA THR A 98 1.17 1.72 -5.83
C THR A 98 0.67 1.91 -4.40
N MET A 99 -0.48 1.35 -4.08
CA MET A 99 -1.05 1.42 -2.74
C MET A 99 -0.81 0.11 -1.97
N VAL A 100 -0.22 0.19 -0.77
CA VAL A 100 0.01 -0.96 0.11
C VAL A 100 -0.96 -0.95 1.29
N ALA A 101 -1.84 -1.95 1.36
CA ALA A 101 -2.77 -2.11 2.46
C ALA A 101 -2.05 -2.50 3.77
N CYS A 102 -2.53 -1.96 4.87
CA CYS A 102 -1.94 -2.02 6.20
C CYS A 102 -2.87 -2.61 7.25
N PRO A 103 -3.04 -3.93 7.22
CA PRO A 103 -3.12 -4.68 8.45
C PRO A 103 -1.87 -5.57 8.53
N ILE A 104 -0.68 -4.97 8.51
CA ILE A 104 0.56 -5.70 8.82
C ILE A 104 0.48 -6.23 10.26
N ASP A 105 -0.16 -5.47 11.16
CA ASP A 105 -0.31 -5.83 12.57
C ASP A 105 -1.18 -7.07 12.80
N ASP A 106 -2.24 -7.29 12.01
CA ASP A 106 -3.13 -8.47 12.15
C ASP A 106 -2.38 -9.80 11.92
N SER A 107 -1.21 -9.73 11.27
CA SER A 107 -0.39 -10.88 10.90
C SER A 107 0.91 -10.98 11.70
N LEU A 108 1.26 -9.95 12.49
CA LEU A 108 2.46 -9.94 13.32
C LEU A 108 2.34 -10.88 14.55
N LEU A 109 1.20 -10.85 15.23
CA LEU A 109 0.93 -11.67 16.42
C LEU A 109 1.00 -13.19 16.12
N PRO A 110 0.31 -13.74 15.09
CA PRO A 110 0.43 -15.16 14.77
C PRO A 110 1.84 -15.56 14.32
N PHE A 111 2.59 -14.64 13.68
CA PHE A 111 3.98 -14.88 13.30
C PHE A 111 4.90 -14.99 14.52
N MET A 112 4.75 -14.10 15.51
CA MET A 112 5.49 -14.18 16.76
C MET A 112 5.16 -15.45 17.55
N MET A 113 3.88 -15.85 17.60
CA MET A 113 3.49 -17.10 18.27
C MET A 113 4.07 -18.35 17.59
N THR A 114 4.10 -18.40 16.26
CA THR A 114 4.65 -19.55 15.52
C THR A 114 6.16 -19.66 15.70
N LEU A 115 6.91 -18.55 15.64
CA LEU A 115 8.34 -18.52 15.94
C LEU A 115 8.64 -18.89 17.39
N GLY A 116 7.86 -18.38 18.35
CA GLY A 116 7.98 -18.72 19.77
C GLY A 116 7.74 -20.20 20.03
N GLY A 117 6.70 -20.78 19.42
CA GLY A 117 6.40 -22.21 19.52
C GLY A 117 7.50 -23.11 18.95
N LEU A 118 8.07 -22.73 17.80
CA LEU A 118 9.23 -23.41 17.20
C LEU A 118 10.45 -23.36 18.11
N GLY A 119 10.79 -22.17 18.61
CA GLY A 119 11.91 -21.97 19.53
C GLY A 119 11.77 -22.83 20.79
N PHE A 120 10.59 -22.82 21.39
CA PHE A 120 10.30 -23.64 22.56
C PHE A 120 10.38 -25.15 22.27
N TYR A 121 9.86 -25.61 21.13
CA TYR A 121 9.94 -27.01 20.71
C TYR A 121 11.40 -27.48 20.52
N VAL A 122 12.23 -26.67 19.86
CA VAL A 122 13.65 -26.97 19.67
C VAL A 122 14.40 -27.03 21.00
N LEU A 123 14.12 -26.11 21.93
CA LEU A 123 14.71 -26.11 23.27
C LEU A 123 14.32 -27.36 24.05
N ARG A 124 13.03 -27.74 24.08
CA ARG A 124 12.58 -28.97 24.75
C ARG A 124 13.26 -30.22 24.21
N LYS A 125 13.46 -30.29 22.89
CA LYS A 125 14.11 -31.45 22.27
C LYS A 125 15.59 -31.56 22.63
N LYS A 126 16.28 -30.42 22.86
CA LYS A 126 17.68 -30.39 23.33
C LYS A 126 17.79 -30.70 24.83
N SER A 127 16.84 -30.23 25.65
CA SER A 127 16.81 -30.53 27.09
C SER A 127 16.50 -32.01 27.38
N CYS A 128 15.78 -32.70 26.50
CA CYS A 128 15.49 -34.13 26.65
C CYS A 128 16.63 -35.06 26.20
N PHE A 129 17.72 -34.52 25.65
CA PHE A 129 18.89 -35.27 25.18
C PHE A 129 20.08 -35.23 26.17
N ILE A 130 19.92 -34.54 27.31
CA ILE A 130 20.92 -34.40 28.38
C ILE A 130 20.42 -35.05 29.69
N ALA A 131 19.53 -36.03 29.61
CA ALA A 131 19.11 -36.86 30.74
C ALA A 131 19.39 -38.33 30.42
#